data_AF-A0A3D4ELM3-F1
#
_entry.id   AF-A0A3D4ELM3-F1
#
_cell.length_a   1.000
_cell.length_b   1.000
_cell.length_c   1.000
_cell.angle_alpha   90.00
_cell.angle_beta   90.00
_cell.angle_gamma   90.00
#
_symmetry.space_group_name_H-M   'P 1'
#
loop_
_entity.id
_entity.type
_entity.pdbx_description
1 polymer ?
#
loop_
_entity_poly.entity_id
_entity_poly.type
_entity_poly.pdbx_seq_one_letter_code
_entity_poly.pdbx_strand_id
1 'polypeptide(L)'
;MRSIYTLPLALLLLIVSSCNEAQETTEAETLSEEKTTCTEMPYNNPIVGQRADPWVYKDSDGTYYFIATAPEYDRIEIRKANTINALGTAEPQVIWTKHETGKMGHHIWAPELHKIDGKWYVYFAAGEAENVWNIRMFALSTDAADPTQGDWVEEGQIATERDSFSLDATTFEHKGTRYLIWAQNVREGENTSLVMSAMENPTTLTGPEIIITDPEYDWERIGYKVNEGPAVLKRNGKIFVTYSASATDANYAVGLLWADEDADLMDEASWNKSETPVFTTNA
;
A
#
# COMPACT_ATOMS: atom_id res chain seq x y z
N MET A 1 -58.40 0.91 56.06
CA MET A 1 -57.74 1.92 56.92
C MET A 1 -57.45 3.14 56.05
N ARG A 2 -58.29 4.19 56.13
CA ARG A 2 -57.92 5.55 56.60
C ARG A 2 -56.60 6.04 55.97
N SER A 3 -56.60 6.84 54.90
CA SER A 3 -56.99 8.27 54.79
C SER A 3 -56.28 9.19 55.78
N ILE A 4 -55.69 10.27 55.23
CA ILE A 4 -55.57 11.68 55.72
C ILE A 4 -54.14 12.25 55.53
N TYR A 5 -53.93 13.08 54.49
CA TYR A 5 -53.82 14.57 54.45
C TYR A 5 -52.54 15.10 55.15
N THR A 6 -51.74 16.01 54.58
CA THR A 6 -52.10 17.42 54.33
C THR A 6 -51.18 18.16 53.34
N LEU A 7 -51.86 18.93 52.48
CA LEU A 7 -51.47 20.11 51.68
C LEU A 7 -50.91 21.26 52.58
N PRO A 8 -50.33 22.37 52.06
CA PRO A 8 -51.20 23.46 51.57
C PRO A 8 -50.63 24.44 50.50
N LEU A 9 -51.61 25.11 49.85
CA LEU A 9 -51.66 26.55 49.46
C LEU A 9 -50.63 27.12 48.47
N ALA A 10 -50.96 28.04 47.57
CA ALA A 10 -52.20 28.75 47.23
C ALA A 10 -51.96 29.39 45.83
N LEU A 11 -52.94 29.33 44.91
CA LEU A 11 -53.90 30.41 44.63
C LEU A 11 -53.29 31.56 43.80
N LEU A 12 -53.43 31.51 42.47
CA LEU A 12 -54.50 32.15 41.66
C LEU A 12 -54.35 33.68 41.59
N LEU A 13 -54.20 34.23 40.37
CA LEU A 13 -55.10 35.28 39.87
C LEU A 13 -54.93 35.47 38.36
N LEU A 14 -56.05 35.42 37.64
CA LEU A 14 -56.21 36.02 36.32
C LEU A 14 -56.15 37.55 36.43
N ILE A 15 -55.78 38.24 35.34
CA ILE A 15 -56.63 39.20 34.59
C ILE A 15 -55.80 39.95 33.49
N VAL A 16 -56.20 39.70 32.24
CA VAL A 16 -56.56 40.66 31.15
C VAL A 16 -55.52 41.61 30.51
N SER A 17 -55.45 41.47 29.18
CA SER A 17 -55.25 42.47 28.10
C SER A 17 -53.90 43.17 27.92
N SER A 18 -53.31 42.97 26.74
CA SER A 18 -53.10 44.04 25.75
C SER A 18 -52.32 43.49 24.55
N CYS A 19 -52.93 43.48 23.36
CA CYS A 19 -52.17 43.41 22.12
C CYS A 19 -51.33 44.69 22.01
N ASN A 20 -50.01 44.55 21.88
CA ASN A 20 -49.17 45.59 21.33
C ASN A 20 -48.21 44.92 20.36
N GLU A 21 -48.19 45.43 19.13
CA GLU A 21 -47.31 45.02 18.04
C GLU A 21 -45.84 45.07 18.50
N ALA A 22 -45.15 43.94 18.34
CA ALA A 22 -43.69 43.86 18.40
C ALA A 22 -43.21 43.35 17.03
N GLN A 23 -43.02 44.33 16.15
CA GLN A 23 -41.95 44.48 15.16
C GLN A 23 -41.11 43.23 14.82
N GLU A 24 -41.19 42.83 13.55
CA GLU A 24 -40.23 41.96 12.88
C GLU A 24 -38.80 42.46 13.10
N THR A 25 -37.95 41.61 13.66
CA THR A 25 -36.50 41.65 13.47
C THR A 25 -36.05 40.28 13.02
N THR A 26 -35.97 40.10 11.70
CA THR A 26 -35.21 39.04 11.04
C THR A 26 -33.73 39.19 11.39
N GLU A 27 -33.26 38.47 12.39
CA GLU A 27 -31.86 38.09 12.51
C GLU A 27 -31.70 36.70 11.89
N ALA A 28 -31.31 36.68 10.63
CA ALA A 28 -30.78 35.48 10.01
C ALA A 28 -29.42 35.21 10.66
N GLU A 29 -29.37 34.23 11.56
CA GLU A 29 -28.11 33.63 12.01
C GLU A 29 -27.46 32.97 10.80
N THR A 30 -26.57 33.71 10.14
CA THR A 30 -25.62 33.16 9.18
C THR A 30 -24.64 32.29 9.95
N LEU A 31 -24.90 30.98 9.96
CA LEU A 31 -23.89 29.96 10.25
C LEU A 31 -22.76 30.17 9.24
N SER A 32 -21.65 30.74 9.70
CA SER A 32 -20.44 30.80 8.90
C SER A 32 -19.91 29.37 8.76
N GLU A 33 -20.02 28.81 7.57
CA GLU A 33 -19.22 27.66 7.17
C GLU A 33 -17.75 28.02 7.37
N GLU A 34 -17.13 27.49 8.43
CA GLU A 34 -15.68 27.42 8.51
C GLU A 34 -15.23 26.55 7.35
N LYS A 35 -14.90 27.22 6.25
CA LYS A 35 -14.20 26.64 5.11
C LYS A 35 -12.88 26.13 5.65
N THR A 36 -12.84 24.85 6.02
CA THR A 36 -11.60 24.12 6.26
C THR A 36 -10.83 24.20 4.96
N THR A 37 -9.95 25.19 4.86
CA THR A 37 -8.95 25.23 3.81
C THR A 37 -8.05 24.05 4.09
N CYS A 38 -8.21 22.98 3.31
CA CYS A 38 -7.15 22.02 3.10
C CYS A 38 -5.97 22.84 2.59
N THR A 39 -5.07 23.24 3.49
CA THR A 39 -3.74 23.71 3.09
C THR A 39 -3.14 22.53 2.35
N GLU A 40 -3.09 22.60 1.02
CA GLU A 40 -2.24 21.72 0.24
C GLU A 40 -0.88 21.75 0.92
N MET A 41 -0.44 20.61 1.45
CA MET A 41 0.97 20.47 1.78
C MET A 41 1.68 20.27 0.45
N PRO A 42 2.40 21.27 -0.09
CA PRO A 42 3.07 21.07 -1.36
C PRO A 42 4.12 19.98 -1.19
N TYR A 43 4.01 18.93 -2.00
CA TYR A 43 5.05 17.92 -2.16
C TYR A 43 6.10 18.43 -3.14
N ASN A 44 7.37 18.40 -2.76
CA ASN A 44 8.48 18.89 -3.58
C ASN A 44 8.86 17.85 -4.63
N ASN A 45 8.03 17.65 -5.65
CA ASN A 45 8.27 16.65 -6.68
C ASN A 45 9.42 17.06 -7.63
N PRO A 46 10.31 16.12 -8.01
CA PRO A 46 10.42 14.75 -7.50
C PRO A 46 10.95 14.70 -6.05
N ILE A 47 10.36 13.87 -5.19
CA ILE A 47 10.74 13.76 -3.77
C ILE A 47 12.19 13.24 -3.62
N VAL A 48 12.48 12.07 -4.18
CA VAL A 48 13.82 11.49 -4.22
C VAL A 48 14.19 11.24 -5.68
N GLY A 49 15.21 11.94 -6.18
CA GLY A 49 15.69 11.77 -7.55
C GLY A 49 16.38 10.41 -7.77
N GLN A 50 16.31 9.90 -9.00
CA GLN A 50 16.98 8.67 -9.44
C GLN A 50 16.70 7.46 -8.54
N ARG A 51 15.44 7.27 -8.16
CA ARG A 51 14.95 6.09 -7.45
C ARG A 51 13.71 5.59 -8.14
N ALA A 52 13.73 4.32 -8.55
CA ALA A 52 12.58 3.62 -9.12
C ALA A 52 11.90 2.77 -8.05
N ASP A 53 10.68 2.31 -8.33
CA ASP A 53 9.91 1.40 -7.46
C ASP A 53 9.82 1.90 -6.00
N PRO A 54 9.35 3.15 -5.78
CA PRO A 54 9.40 3.78 -4.47
C PRO A 54 8.40 3.15 -3.50
N TRP A 55 8.88 2.70 -2.35
CA TRP A 55 8.05 2.27 -1.23
C TRP A 55 8.25 3.18 -0.01
N VAL A 56 7.15 3.59 0.60
CA VAL A 56 7.15 4.42 1.81
C VAL A 56 6.31 3.76 2.89
N TYR A 57 6.96 3.43 4.01
CA TYR A 57 6.30 2.94 5.22
C TYR A 57 6.28 4.04 6.28
N LYS A 58 5.12 4.29 6.90
CA LYS A 58 5.00 5.19 8.04
C LYS A 58 4.83 4.38 9.33
N ASP A 59 5.79 4.45 10.23
CA ASP A 59 5.70 3.77 11.52
C ASP A 59 4.81 4.54 12.51
N SER A 60 4.43 3.84 13.58
CA SER A 60 3.56 4.30 14.67
C SER A 60 4.08 5.52 15.43
N ASP A 61 5.39 5.76 15.42
CA ASP A 61 6.04 6.93 16.00
C ASP A 61 5.96 8.18 15.09
N GLY A 62 5.45 8.03 13.86
CA GLY A 62 5.33 9.07 12.86
C GLY A 62 6.51 9.16 11.89
N THR A 63 7.54 8.33 12.06
CA THR A 63 8.70 8.26 11.15
C THR A 63 8.28 7.67 9.80
N TYR A 64 8.70 8.31 8.72
CA TYR A 64 8.61 7.76 7.36
C TYR A 64 9.93 7.08 7.01
N TYR A 65 9.84 5.86 6.50
CA TYR A 65 10.94 5.10 5.92
C TYR A 65 10.72 5.01 4.41
N PHE A 66 11.73 5.33 3.63
CA PHE A 66 11.74 5.24 2.18
C PHE A 66 12.79 4.25 1.73
N ILE A 67 12.39 3.37 0.84
CA ILE A 67 13.18 2.30 0.26
C ILE A 67 12.76 2.17 -1.21
N ALA A 68 13.72 1.91 -2.08
CA ALA A 68 13.52 1.99 -3.53
C ALA A 68 14.64 1.28 -4.28
N THR A 69 14.41 1.03 -5.56
CA THR A 69 15.44 0.53 -6.48
C THR A 69 16.49 1.60 -6.76
N ALA A 70 17.76 1.29 -6.47
CA ALA A 70 18.90 2.11 -6.84
C ALA A 70 19.26 1.90 -8.32
N PRO A 71 19.74 2.93 -9.06
CA PRO A 71 20.06 2.81 -10.49
C PRO A 71 21.12 1.75 -10.81
N GLU A 72 21.98 1.44 -9.85
CA GLU A 72 23.03 0.42 -9.99
C GLU A 72 22.50 -1.03 -9.82
N TYR A 73 21.28 -1.19 -9.29
CA TYR A 73 20.66 -2.50 -9.00
C TYR A 73 21.54 -3.43 -8.15
N ASP A 74 22.28 -2.89 -7.17
CA ASP A 74 23.33 -3.60 -6.45
C ASP A 74 23.17 -3.68 -4.93
N ARG A 75 22.19 -2.98 -4.37
CA ARG A 75 22.02 -2.84 -2.92
C ARG A 75 20.60 -2.47 -2.55
N ILE A 76 20.32 -2.58 -1.26
CA ILE A 76 19.11 -2.08 -0.63
C ILE A 76 19.51 -0.98 0.35
N GLU A 77 18.90 0.19 0.22
CA GLU A 77 19.14 1.35 1.07
C GLU A 77 17.83 1.92 1.62
N ILE A 78 17.87 2.39 2.87
CA ILE A 78 16.73 3.00 3.55
C ILE A 78 17.07 4.44 3.92
N ARG A 79 16.15 5.36 3.66
CA ARG A 79 16.14 6.72 4.20
C ARG A 79 15.03 6.84 5.23
N LYS A 80 15.20 7.68 6.24
CA LYS A 80 14.11 8.01 7.16
C LYS A 80 14.00 9.49 7.45
N ALA A 81 12.77 9.97 7.63
CA ALA A 81 12.49 11.36 7.97
C ALA A 81 11.11 11.52 8.63
N ASN A 82 10.87 12.68 9.26
CA ASN A 82 9.58 12.98 9.91
C ASN A 82 8.51 13.52 8.94
N THR A 83 8.88 13.79 7.68
CA THR A 83 7.96 14.24 6.62
C THR A 83 8.37 13.65 5.28
N ILE A 84 7.43 13.53 4.35
CA ILE A 84 7.69 13.04 3.00
C ILE A 84 8.73 13.91 2.27
N ASN A 85 8.61 15.23 2.31
CA ASN A 85 9.56 16.14 1.65
C ASN A 85 10.99 15.99 2.18
N ALA A 86 11.15 15.71 3.48
CA ALA A 86 12.47 15.55 4.09
C ALA A 86 13.18 14.25 3.67
N LEU A 87 12.48 13.27 3.08
CA LEU A 87 13.10 12.07 2.50
C LEU A 87 14.06 12.41 1.36
N GLY A 88 13.80 13.50 0.62
CA GLY A 88 14.64 13.96 -0.49
C GLY A 88 16.07 14.33 -0.09
N THR A 89 16.25 14.79 1.15
CA THR A 89 17.55 15.21 1.71
C THR A 89 18.05 14.29 2.81
N ALA A 90 17.29 13.27 3.19
CA ALA A 90 17.71 12.30 4.20
C ALA A 90 18.85 11.42 3.64
N GLU A 91 19.90 11.23 4.44
CA GLU A 91 21.04 10.40 4.10
C GLU A 91 20.63 8.92 3.98
N PRO A 92 20.87 8.25 2.85
CA PRO A 92 20.57 6.83 2.70
C PRO A 92 21.52 5.98 3.56
N GLN A 93 20.96 4.95 4.20
CA GLN A 93 21.73 3.90 4.87
C GLN A 93 21.63 2.63 4.05
N VAL A 94 22.77 2.11 3.57
CA VAL A 94 22.83 0.81 2.89
C VAL A 94 22.69 -0.28 3.94
N ILE A 95 21.64 -1.09 3.82
CA ILE A 95 21.34 -2.15 4.78
C ILE A 95 21.75 -3.54 4.29
N TRP A 96 21.90 -3.71 2.98
CA TRP A 96 22.28 -4.97 2.35
C TRP A 96 22.84 -4.71 0.95
N THR A 97 23.79 -5.55 0.51
CA THR A 97 24.44 -5.46 -0.81
C THR A 97 24.41 -6.83 -1.47
N LYS A 98 24.29 -6.86 -2.80
CA LYS A 98 24.27 -8.08 -3.61
C LYS A 98 25.46 -9.00 -3.33
N HIS A 99 25.23 -10.29 -3.54
CA HIS A 99 26.26 -11.32 -3.49
C HIS A 99 27.21 -11.23 -4.70
N GLU A 100 28.42 -11.75 -4.55
CA GLU A 100 29.39 -11.84 -5.66
C GLU A 100 29.11 -13.05 -6.57
N THR A 101 28.52 -14.12 -6.03
CA THR A 101 28.23 -15.37 -6.74
C THR A 101 26.88 -15.94 -6.31
N GLY A 102 26.26 -16.76 -7.15
CA GLY A 102 25.00 -17.43 -6.84
C GLY A 102 23.79 -16.50 -6.77
N LYS A 103 22.74 -16.94 -6.08
CA LYS A 103 21.47 -16.20 -5.90
C LYS A 103 21.72 -14.86 -5.20
N MET A 104 20.82 -13.90 -5.41
CA MET A 104 20.94 -12.55 -4.84
C MET A 104 22.18 -11.78 -5.32
N GLY A 105 22.73 -12.15 -6.49
CA GLY A 105 23.98 -11.62 -7.02
C GLY A 105 23.82 -10.62 -8.17
N HIS A 106 22.60 -10.37 -8.64
CA HIS A 106 22.33 -9.43 -9.72
C HIS A 106 20.91 -8.85 -9.64
N HIS A 107 20.68 -7.69 -10.27
CA HIS A 107 19.34 -7.10 -10.45
C HIS A 107 18.54 -6.98 -9.14
N ILE A 108 19.09 -6.24 -8.17
CA ILE A 108 18.41 -6.00 -6.90
C ILE A 108 17.29 -4.97 -7.14
N TRP A 109 16.05 -5.44 -7.14
CA TRP A 109 14.87 -4.69 -7.57
C TRP A 109 13.77 -4.63 -6.53
N ALA A 110 13.02 -3.54 -6.60
CA ALA A 110 11.75 -3.25 -5.92
C ALA A 110 11.70 -3.67 -4.44
N PRO A 111 12.64 -3.21 -3.60
CA PRO A 111 12.59 -3.53 -2.18
C PRO A 111 11.40 -2.84 -1.48
N GLU A 112 10.57 -3.60 -0.77
CA GLU A 112 9.48 -3.09 0.08
C GLU A 112 9.75 -3.37 1.56
N LEU A 113 9.63 -2.34 2.40
CA LEU A 113 9.80 -2.44 3.86
C LEU A 113 8.45 -2.61 4.57
N HIS A 114 8.34 -3.68 5.36
CA HIS A 114 7.14 -4.01 6.14
C HIS A 114 7.49 -4.26 7.60
N LYS A 115 6.57 -3.92 8.51
CA LYS A 115 6.65 -4.30 9.92
C LYS A 115 5.59 -5.36 10.20
N ILE A 116 6.02 -6.57 10.55
CA ILE A 116 5.15 -7.72 10.75
C ILE A 116 5.46 -8.31 12.12
N ASP A 117 4.44 -8.35 12.99
CA ASP A 117 4.54 -8.87 14.37
C ASP A 117 5.69 -8.25 15.19
N GLY A 118 5.97 -6.97 14.95
CA GLY A 118 7.01 -6.20 15.63
C GLY A 118 8.41 -6.31 15.02
N LYS A 119 8.61 -7.17 14.02
CA LYS A 119 9.87 -7.35 13.29
C LYS A 119 9.81 -6.67 11.92
N TRP A 120 10.94 -6.18 11.42
CA TRP A 120 11.04 -5.61 10.08
C TRP A 120 11.38 -6.66 9.06
N TYR A 121 10.75 -6.56 7.90
CA TYR A 121 10.99 -7.40 6.73
C TYR A 121 11.19 -6.53 5.50
N VAL A 122 12.13 -6.91 4.64
CA VAL A 122 12.25 -6.35 3.29
C VAL A 122 12.00 -7.45 2.29
N TYR A 123 10.99 -7.29 1.43
CA TYR A 123 10.78 -8.12 0.26
C TYR A 123 11.48 -7.48 -0.93
N PHE A 124 12.21 -8.26 -1.72
CA PHE A 124 12.89 -7.75 -2.91
C PHE A 124 13.05 -8.85 -3.94
N ALA A 125 13.38 -8.47 -5.18
CA ALA A 125 13.71 -9.42 -6.23
C ALA A 125 15.21 -9.38 -6.55
N ALA A 126 15.76 -10.54 -6.92
CA ALA A 126 17.13 -10.63 -7.38
C ALA A 126 17.34 -11.83 -8.32
N GLY A 127 18.29 -11.67 -9.24
CA GLY A 127 18.82 -12.74 -10.07
C GLY A 127 20.04 -13.42 -9.48
N GLU A 128 20.51 -14.45 -10.17
CA GLU A 128 21.81 -15.06 -9.90
C GLU A 128 22.92 -14.23 -10.53
N ALA A 129 24.11 -14.22 -9.94
CA ALA A 129 25.29 -13.60 -10.54
C ALA A 129 25.62 -14.20 -11.91
N GLU A 130 25.41 -15.51 -12.06
CA GLU A 130 25.72 -16.28 -13.28
C GLU A 130 24.54 -16.35 -14.26
N ASN A 131 23.31 -16.15 -13.78
CA ASN A 131 22.10 -16.16 -14.59
C ASN A 131 21.18 -15.01 -14.18
N VAL A 132 21.52 -13.82 -14.66
CA VAL A 132 20.95 -12.54 -14.22
C VAL A 132 19.45 -12.38 -14.47
N TRP A 133 18.87 -13.19 -15.37
CA TRP A 133 17.43 -13.20 -15.66
C TRP A 133 16.68 -14.29 -14.91
N ASN A 134 17.36 -15.11 -14.11
CA ASN A 134 16.73 -16.04 -13.18
C ASN A 134 16.25 -15.32 -11.91
N ILE A 135 15.41 -14.30 -12.09
CA ILE A 135 14.91 -13.46 -10.99
C ILE A 135 13.93 -14.24 -10.11
N ARG A 136 14.12 -14.18 -8.79
CA ARG A 136 13.22 -14.70 -7.77
C ARG A 136 13.00 -13.68 -6.67
N MET A 137 11.99 -13.94 -5.84
CA MET A 137 11.67 -13.14 -4.65
C MET A 137 12.47 -13.62 -3.44
N PHE A 138 12.97 -12.69 -2.66
CA PHE A 138 13.74 -12.93 -1.45
C PHE A 138 13.22 -12.04 -0.33
N ALA A 139 13.53 -12.43 0.91
CA ALA A 139 13.24 -11.63 2.08
C ALA A 139 14.48 -11.42 2.96
N LEU A 140 14.59 -10.23 3.53
CA LEU A 140 15.48 -9.92 4.63
C LEU A 140 14.66 -9.65 5.88
N SER A 141 15.23 -9.84 7.07
CA SER A 141 14.59 -9.44 8.31
C SER A 141 15.56 -8.82 9.33
N THR A 142 15.04 -7.96 10.21
CA THR A 142 15.80 -7.46 11.36
C THR A 142 14.89 -7.23 12.57
N ASP A 143 15.38 -7.58 13.75
CA ASP A 143 14.72 -7.32 15.04
C ASP A 143 15.10 -5.93 15.62
N ALA A 144 15.91 -5.16 14.91
CA ALA A 144 16.28 -3.81 15.34
C ALA A 144 15.05 -2.91 15.39
N ALA A 145 14.92 -2.10 16.45
CA ALA A 145 13.84 -1.12 16.56
C ALA A 145 13.86 -0.13 15.38
N ASP A 146 15.07 0.27 14.95
CA ASP A 146 15.31 1.13 13.81
C ASP A 146 15.89 0.32 12.64
N PRO A 147 15.15 0.14 11.53
CA PRO A 147 15.59 -0.69 10.40
C PRO A 147 16.80 -0.10 9.65
N THR A 148 17.22 1.13 9.98
CA THR A 148 18.44 1.76 9.43
C THR A 148 19.72 1.47 10.22
N GLN A 149 19.63 0.81 11.37
CA GLN A 149 20.76 0.61 12.30
C GLN A 149 20.95 -0.86 12.71
N GLY A 150 20.13 -1.77 12.19
CA GLY A 150 20.15 -3.20 12.52
C GLY A 150 20.96 -4.04 11.55
N ASP A 151 21.45 -5.18 12.04
CA ASP A 151 21.92 -6.26 11.18
C ASP A 151 20.71 -6.93 10.52
N TRP A 152 20.83 -7.21 9.22
CA TRP A 152 19.79 -7.86 8.44
C TRP A 152 20.15 -9.33 8.18
N VAL A 153 19.16 -10.19 8.38
CA VAL A 153 19.24 -11.63 8.15
C VAL A 153 18.60 -11.95 6.82
N GLU A 154 19.27 -12.74 5.98
CA GLU A 154 18.68 -13.32 4.77
C GLU A 154 17.74 -14.47 5.15
N GLU A 155 16.45 -14.30 4.91
CA GLU A 155 15.44 -15.34 5.12
C GLU A 155 15.37 -16.32 3.93
N GLY A 156 16.10 -16.01 2.86
CA GLY A 156 16.18 -16.82 1.65
C GLY A 156 15.09 -16.50 0.64
N GLN A 157 14.95 -17.41 -0.34
CA GLN A 157 13.98 -17.28 -1.42
C GLN A 157 12.58 -17.63 -0.92
N ILE A 158 11.59 -16.81 -1.28
CA ILE A 158 10.18 -17.18 -1.10
C ILE A 158 9.83 -18.20 -2.19
N ALA A 159 9.57 -19.43 -1.78
CA ALA A 159 9.25 -20.52 -2.70
C ALA A 159 7.80 -20.39 -3.19
N THR A 160 7.60 -20.53 -4.50
CA THR A 160 6.29 -20.60 -5.16
C THR A 160 6.10 -21.99 -5.78
N GLU A 161 4.86 -22.34 -6.15
CA GLU A 161 4.51 -23.62 -6.79
C GLU A 161 5.24 -23.81 -8.13
N ARG A 162 5.53 -22.71 -8.83
CA ARG A 162 6.23 -22.69 -10.11
C ARG A 162 7.58 -22.00 -9.98
N ASP A 163 8.66 -22.68 -10.37
CA ASP A 163 9.99 -22.06 -10.42
C ASP A 163 10.18 -21.24 -11.72
N SER A 164 9.78 -19.97 -11.70
CA SER A 164 9.88 -19.04 -12.85
C SER A 164 10.21 -17.60 -12.42
N PHE A 165 10.43 -16.72 -13.40
CA PHE A 165 10.69 -15.29 -13.16
C PHE A 165 9.62 -14.69 -12.23
N SER A 166 10.03 -14.22 -11.05
CA SER A 166 9.13 -13.73 -10.00
C SER A 166 9.73 -12.53 -9.28
N LEU A 167 8.97 -11.46 -9.10
CA LEU A 167 9.40 -10.17 -8.54
C LEU A 167 8.23 -9.40 -7.89
N ASP A 168 8.54 -8.22 -7.36
CA ASP A 168 7.57 -7.24 -6.86
C ASP A 168 6.59 -7.80 -5.82
N ALA A 169 7.12 -8.52 -4.85
CA ALA A 169 6.34 -9.03 -3.73
C ALA A 169 5.89 -7.89 -2.81
N THR A 170 4.57 -7.77 -2.64
CA THR A 170 3.94 -6.95 -1.61
C THR A 170 3.08 -7.80 -0.69
N THR A 171 2.93 -7.39 0.57
CA THR A 171 2.11 -8.11 1.56
C THR A 171 1.07 -7.22 2.20
N PHE A 172 -0.07 -7.79 2.55
CA PHE A 172 -1.08 -7.15 3.36
C PHE A 172 -1.78 -8.15 4.29
N GLU A 173 -2.36 -7.65 5.38
CA GLU A 173 -3.17 -8.44 6.30
C GLU A 173 -4.64 -8.04 6.17
N HIS A 174 -5.53 -9.03 6.17
CA HIS A 174 -6.96 -8.83 6.19
C HIS A 174 -7.65 -9.94 7.00
N LYS A 175 -8.40 -9.53 8.03
CA LYS A 175 -9.17 -10.42 8.93
C LYS A 175 -8.31 -11.53 9.56
N GLY A 176 -7.07 -11.19 9.94
CA GLY A 176 -6.16 -12.14 10.59
C GLY A 176 -5.43 -13.07 9.63
N THR A 177 -5.67 -12.96 8.32
CA THR A 177 -4.92 -13.68 7.28
C THR A 177 -3.96 -12.71 6.60
N ARG A 178 -2.69 -13.12 6.50
CA ARG A 178 -1.70 -12.41 5.69
C ARG A 178 -1.66 -13.00 4.29
N TYR A 179 -1.56 -12.13 3.30
CA TYR A 179 -1.45 -12.47 1.89
C TYR A 179 -0.17 -11.90 1.32
N LEU A 180 0.38 -12.58 0.31
CA LEU A 180 1.40 -12.08 -0.58
C LEU A 180 0.80 -11.92 -1.98
N ILE A 181 1.01 -10.77 -2.60
CA ILE A 181 0.75 -10.56 -4.04
C ILE A 181 2.10 -10.31 -4.69
N TRP A 182 2.35 -10.92 -5.85
CA TRP A 182 3.59 -10.72 -6.59
C TRP A 182 3.37 -10.84 -8.09
N ALA A 183 4.38 -10.42 -8.86
CA ALA A 183 4.41 -10.59 -10.30
C ALA A 183 5.18 -11.87 -10.65
N GLN A 184 4.61 -12.74 -11.49
CA GLN A 184 5.28 -13.97 -11.89
C GLN A 184 4.95 -14.40 -13.31
N ASN A 185 5.94 -14.99 -13.99
CA ASN A 185 5.73 -15.67 -15.25
C ASN A 185 4.96 -16.98 -15.04
N VAL A 186 3.66 -16.96 -15.27
CA VAL A 186 2.78 -18.15 -15.13
C VAL A 186 2.34 -18.72 -16.48
N ARG A 187 2.64 -18.03 -17.60
CA ARG A 187 2.30 -18.42 -18.97
C ARG A 187 3.54 -18.39 -19.86
N GLU A 188 3.77 -19.48 -20.60
CA GLU A 188 4.85 -19.54 -21.58
C GLU A 188 4.64 -18.47 -22.68
N GLY A 189 5.69 -17.71 -23.00
CA GLY A 189 5.65 -16.69 -24.04
C GLY A 189 5.06 -15.34 -23.61
N GLU A 190 4.73 -15.15 -22.34
CA GLU A 190 4.34 -13.86 -21.74
C GLU A 190 5.39 -13.40 -20.72
N ASN A 191 5.28 -12.18 -20.17
CA ASN A 191 6.22 -11.72 -19.14
C ASN A 191 5.71 -12.10 -17.76
N THR A 192 4.74 -11.38 -17.22
CA THR A 192 4.23 -11.58 -15.86
C THR A 192 2.74 -11.32 -15.75
N SER A 193 2.13 -12.06 -14.83
CA SER A 193 0.78 -11.89 -14.31
C SER A 193 0.88 -11.60 -12.82
N LEU A 194 -0.18 -11.07 -12.20
CA LEU A 194 -0.19 -11.00 -10.74
C LEU A 194 -0.77 -12.27 -10.14
N VAL A 195 -0.06 -12.80 -9.15
CA VAL A 195 -0.39 -14.01 -8.41
C VAL A 195 -0.56 -13.65 -6.94
N MET A 196 -1.46 -14.35 -6.24
CA MET A 196 -1.70 -14.16 -4.83
C MET A 196 -1.78 -15.50 -4.09
N SER A 197 -1.27 -15.52 -2.85
CA SER A 197 -1.42 -16.64 -1.93
C SER A 197 -1.48 -16.16 -0.48
N ALA A 198 -2.11 -16.95 0.39
CA ALA A 198 -2.04 -16.73 1.83
C ALA A 198 -0.66 -17.15 2.37
N MET A 199 -0.27 -16.60 3.51
CA MET A 199 1.03 -16.82 4.13
C MET A 199 0.90 -17.47 5.51
N GLU A 200 1.72 -18.47 5.78
CA GLU A 200 1.85 -19.10 7.11
C GLU A 200 2.64 -18.20 8.05
N ASN A 201 3.68 -17.59 7.50
CA ASN A 201 4.59 -16.67 8.16
C ASN A 201 5.13 -15.68 7.11
N PRO A 202 5.90 -14.64 7.48
CA PRO A 202 6.33 -13.60 6.55
C PRO A 202 7.11 -14.07 5.32
N THR A 203 7.56 -15.32 5.23
CA THR A 203 8.39 -15.83 4.12
C THR A 203 7.89 -17.15 3.53
N THR A 204 6.76 -17.69 4.02
CA THR A 204 6.24 -19.00 3.61
C THR A 204 4.79 -18.88 3.15
N LEU A 205 4.52 -19.27 1.91
CA LEU A 205 3.17 -19.35 1.35
C LEU A 205 2.46 -20.63 1.83
N THR A 206 1.16 -20.58 2.07
CA THR A 206 0.36 -21.77 2.39
C THR A 206 -0.18 -22.48 1.15
N GLY A 207 -0.26 -21.76 0.02
CA GLY A 207 -1.06 -22.19 -1.12
C GLY A 207 -2.58 -22.14 -0.84
N PRO A 208 -3.42 -22.31 -1.88
CA PRO A 208 -3.04 -22.33 -3.30
C PRO A 208 -2.51 -20.97 -3.78
N GLU A 209 -1.89 -20.94 -4.95
CA GLU A 209 -1.55 -19.71 -5.68
C GLU A 209 -2.61 -19.44 -6.75
N ILE A 210 -3.24 -18.26 -6.72
CA ILE A 210 -4.27 -17.85 -7.69
C ILE A 210 -3.79 -16.71 -8.56
N ILE A 211 -4.25 -16.65 -9.82
CA ILE A 211 -3.90 -15.54 -10.73
C ILE A 211 -5.01 -14.49 -10.62
N ILE A 212 -4.69 -13.30 -10.12
CA ILE A 212 -5.68 -12.22 -9.94
C ILE A 212 -5.77 -11.26 -11.13
N THR A 213 -4.78 -11.25 -12.02
CA THR A 213 -4.86 -10.59 -13.33
C THR A 213 -3.79 -11.10 -14.29
N ASP A 214 -4.15 -11.17 -15.57
CA ASP A 214 -3.23 -11.32 -16.71
C ASP A 214 -3.22 -10.04 -17.56
N PRO A 215 -2.12 -9.73 -18.27
CA PRO A 215 -2.08 -8.64 -19.24
C PRO A 215 -2.94 -8.98 -20.47
N GLU A 216 -4.14 -8.37 -20.56
CA GLU A 216 -5.15 -8.72 -21.57
C GLU A 216 -5.63 -7.53 -22.40
N TYR A 217 -5.61 -6.32 -21.83
CA TYR A 217 -5.98 -5.11 -22.55
C TYR A 217 -4.82 -4.61 -23.41
N ASP A 218 -5.12 -3.88 -24.47
CA ASP A 218 -4.09 -3.37 -25.40
C ASP A 218 -3.07 -2.46 -24.70
N TRP A 219 -3.52 -1.66 -23.73
CA TRP A 219 -2.66 -0.77 -22.94
C TRP A 219 -1.74 -1.52 -21.98
N GLU A 220 -1.96 -2.82 -21.71
CA GLU A 220 -1.12 -3.66 -20.85
C GLU A 220 -0.01 -4.40 -21.62
N ARG A 221 -0.03 -4.29 -22.95
CA ARG A 221 0.76 -5.15 -23.86
C ARG A 221 1.63 -4.37 -24.83
N ILE A 222 1.92 -3.09 -24.53
CA ILE A 222 2.76 -2.25 -25.38
C ILE A 222 4.22 -2.52 -25.02
N GLY A 223 4.96 -3.06 -26.00
CA GLY A 223 6.35 -3.52 -25.83
C GLY A 223 6.43 -4.92 -25.20
N TYR A 224 5.86 -5.10 -24.02
CA TYR A 224 5.81 -6.37 -23.28
C TYR A 224 4.42 -6.64 -22.71
N LYS A 225 4.08 -7.92 -22.48
CA LYS A 225 2.82 -8.32 -21.83
C LYS A 225 3.04 -8.43 -20.32
N VAL A 226 2.84 -7.33 -19.60
CA VAL A 226 3.26 -7.19 -18.19
C VAL A 226 2.09 -6.80 -17.31
N ASN A 227 1.90 -7.52 -16.21
CA ASN A 227 1.32 -6.99 -14.98
C ASN A 227 2.38 -7.16 -13.87
N GLU A 228 2.79 -6.07 -13.24
CA GLU A 228 3.84 -6.05 -12.21
C GLU A 228 3.58 -4.97 -11.14
N GLY A 229 4.47 -4.79 -10.16
CA GLY A 229 4.36 -3.75 -9.13
C GLY A 229 3.01 -3.66 -8.40
N PRO A 230 2.47 -4.75 -7.82
CA PRO A 230 1.22 -4.70 -7.08
C PRO A 230 1.35 -3.80 -5.84
N ALA A 231 0.33 -3.00 -5.54
CA ALA A 231 0.24 -2.25 -4.30
C ALA A 231 -1.20 -2.23 -3.77
N VAL A 232 -1.36 -2.41 -2.46
CA VAL A 232 -2.67 -2.64 -1.83
C VAL A 232 -3.17 -1.42 -1.08
N LEU A 233 -4.42 -1.05 -1.30
CA LEU A 233 -5.15 -0.04 -0.53
C LEU A 233 -6.47 -0.62 -0.01
N LYS A 234 -6.67 -0.59 1.31
CA LYS A 234 -7.90 -1.01 1.97
C LYS A 234 -8.74 0.21 2.33
N ARG A 235 -9.90 0.39 1.70
CA ARG A 235 -10.73 1.58 1.96
C ARG A 235 -12.17 1.36 1.53
N ASN A 236 -13.11 1.97 2.25
CA ASN A 236 -14.54 2.02 1.88
C ASN A 236 -15.17 0.63 1.62
N GLY A 237 -14.83 -0.37 2.44
CA GLY A 237 -15.38 -1.73 2.30
C GLY A 237 -14.75 -2.55 1.17
N LYS A 238 -13.61 -2.13 0.63
CA LYS A 238 -12.95 -2.78 -0.51
C LYS A 238 -11.45 -2.96 -0.29
N ILE A 239 -10.91 -3.98 -0.94
CA ILE A 239 -9.48 -4.17 -1.18
C ILE A 239 -9.22 -3.73 -2.61
N PHE A 240 -8.41 -2.70 -2.78
CA PHE A 240 -7.92 -2.23 -4.07
C PHE A 240 -6.49 -2.71 -4.27
N VAL A 241 -6.17 -3.23 -5.44
CA VAL A 241 -4.80 -3.60 -5.84
C VAL A 241 -4.48 -2.84 -7.12
N THR A 242 -3.64 -1.81 -7.01
CA THR A 242 -3.04 -1.20 -8.20
C THR A 242 -1.89 -2.06 -8.70
N TYR A 243 -1.61 -2.01 -9.99
CA TYR A 243 -0.49 -2.70 -10.60
C TYR A 243 -0.03 -1.92 -11.82
N SER A 244 1.20 -2.13 -12.25
CA SER A 244 1.75 -1.51 -13.45
C SER A 244 1.71 -2.46 -14.65
N ALA A 245 1.66 -1.91 -15.86
CA ALA A 245 1.61 -2.69 -17.10
C ALA A 245 2.39 -2.05 -18.25
N SER A 246 2.59 -2.82 -19.33
CA SER A 246 3.43 -2.50 -20.49
C SER A 246 4.93 -2.32 -20.15
N ALA A 247 5.74 -1.97 -21.14
CA ALA A 247 7.16 -1.70 -20.95
C ALA A 247 7.41 -0.48 -20.03
N THR A 248 8.55 -0.47 -19.33
CA THR A 248 9.03 0.63 -18.47
C THR A 248 9.56 1.84 -19.28
N ASP A 249 8.79 2.24 -20.28
CA ASP A 249 8.98 3.46 -21.09
C ASP A 249 7.76 4.39 -20.92
N ALA A 250 7.50 5.28 -21.90
CA ALA A 250 6.37 6.21 -21.85
C ALA A 250 4.98 5.52 -21.87
N ASN A 251 4.92 4.22 -22.16
CA ASN A 251 3.70 3.42 -22.15
C ASN A 251 3.36 2.84 -20.78
N TYR A 252 4.27 2.94 -19.80
CA TYR A 252 4.03 2.45 -18.45
C TYR A 252 2.80 3.13 -17.84
N ALA A 253 1.86 2.32 -17.38
CA ALA A 253 0.57 2.77 -16.87
C ALA A 253 0.10 1.91 -15.70
N VAL A 254 -0.76 2.47 -14.85
CA VAL A 254 -1.27 1.80 -13.65
C VAL A 254 -2.69 1.32 -13.89
N GLY A 255 -2.91 0.01 -13.73
CA GLY A 255 -4.22 -0.62 -13.65
C GLY A 255 -4.76 -0.68 -12.22
N LEU A 256 -6.00 -1.16 -12.10
CA LEU A 256 -6.67 -1.31 -10.81
C LEU A 256 -7.51 -2.57 -10.79
N LEU A 257 -7.29 -3.39 -9.77
CA LEU A 257 -8.20 -4.44 -9.35
C LEU A 257 -8.95 -4.02 -8.10
N TRP A 258 -10.16 -4.55 -7.90
CA TRP A 258 -10.86 -4.43 -6.63
C TRP A 258 -11.71 -5.66 -6.29
N ALA A 259 -11.78 -5.97 -5.00
CA ALA A 259 -12.69 -6.94 -4.41
C ALA A 259 -13.43 -6.30 -3.22
N ASP A 260 -14.64 -6.76 -2.93
CA ASP A 260 -15.29 -6.44 -1.66
C ASP A 260 -14.49 -7.04 -0.51
N GLU A 261 -14.31 -6.30 0.59
CA GLU A 261 -13.49 -6.79 1.71
C GLU A 261 -14.12 -7.98 2.45
N ASP A 262 -15.41 -8.23 2.23
CA ASP A 262 -16.12 -9.40 2.76
C ASP A 262 -16.17 -10.59 1.80
N ALA A 263 -15.63 -10.46 0.59
CA ALA A 263 -15.55 -11.55 -0.37
C ALA A 263 -14.43 -12.55 -0.03
N ASP A 264 -14.46 -13.71 -0.69
CA ASP A 264 -13.33 -14.63 -0.65
C ASP A 264 -12.21 -14.10 -1.55
N LEU A 265 -11.17 -13.53 -0.94
CA LEU A 265 -10.05 -12.96 -1.69
C LEU A 265 -9.26 -14.03 -2.47
N MET A 266 -9.34 -15.30 -2.06
CA MET A 266 -8.70 -16.43 -2.76
C MET A 266 -9.57 -17.03 -3.88
N ASP A 267 -10.71 -16.41 -4.20
CA ASP A 267 -11.48 -16.69 -5.42
C ASP A 267 -11.15 -15.63 -6.48
N GLU A 268 -10.63 -16.07 -7.64
CA GLU A 268 -10.33 -15.20 -8.78
C GLU A 268 -11.55 -14.38 -9.20
N ALA A 269 -12.77 -14.95 -9.08
CA ALA A 269 -14.01 -14.28 -9.46
C ALA A 269 -14.40 -13.12 -8.52
N SER A 270 -13.78 -13.00 -7.35
CA SER A 270 -13.98 -11.85 -6.45
C SER A 270 -13.33 -10.58 -6.98
N TRP A 271 -12.33 -10.71 -7.85
CA TRP A 271 -11.54 -9.60 -8.36
C TRP A 271 -12.16 -9.04 -9.63
N ASN A 272 -12.44 -7.74 -9.59
CA ASN A 272 -12.84 -6.97 -10.75
C ASN A 272 -11.62 -6.21 -11.26
N LYS A 273 -11.56 -5.97 -12.57
CA LYS A 273 -10.44 -5.28 -13.22
C LYS A 273 -10.92 -4.07 -14.00
N SER A 274 -10.22 -2.95 -13.87
CA SER A 274 -10.50 -1.75 -14.65
C SER A 274 -10.12 -1.96 -16.12
N GLU A 275 -11.04 -1.71 -17.04
CA GLU A 275 -10.80 -1.83 -18.49
C GLU A 275 -9.79 -0.79 -19.00
N THR A 276 -9.66 0.35 -18.30
CA THR A 276 -8.76 1.45 -18.63
C THR A 276 -7.78 1.72 -17.49
N PRO A 277 -6.57 2.23 -17.77
CA PRO A 277 -5.62 2.60 -16.73
C PRO A 277 -6.18 3.72 -15.85
N VAL A 278 -5.81 3.69 -14.57
CA VAL A 278 -6.18 4.69 -13.55
C VAL A 278 -5.10 5.75 -13.35
N PHE A 279 -3.90 5.53 -13.88
CA PHE A 279 -2.81 6.51 -13.92
C PHE A 279 -1.94 6.28 -15.16
N THR A 280 -1.62 7.35 -15.89
CA THR A 280 -0.88 7.29 -17.16
C THR A 280 0.03 8.49 -17.32
N THR A 281 0.88 8.45 -18.35
CA THR A 281 1.63 9.59 -18.86
C THR A 281 0.74 10.83 -19.01
N ASN A 282 1.21 11.96 -18.46
CA ASN A 282 0.65 13.29 -18.71
C ASN A 282 1.58 14.00 -19.70
N ALA A 283 1.17 14.01 -20.98
CA ALA A 283 1.97 14.48 -22.11
C ALA A 283 1.83 15.99 -22.37
#